data_AF-A0A8T0QSY8-F1
#
_entry.id   AF-A0A8T0QSY8-F1
#
_cell.length_a   1.000
_cell.length_b   1.000
_cell.length_c   1.000
_cell.angle_alpha   90.00
_cell.angle_beta   90.00
_cell.angle_gamma   90.00
#
_symmetry.space_group_name_H-M   'P 1'
#
loop_
_entity.id
_entity.type
_entity.pdbx_description
1 polymer ?
#
loop_
_entity_poly.entity_id
_entity_poly.type
_entity_poly.pdbx_seq_one_letter_code
_entity_poly.pdbx_strand_id
1 'polypeptide(L)'
;MLPSCLTGHWCLYAWDMEKKRVHVLDPVLAQKKCADQSAVHMHIIAALHDKIFYCIVEHFSGWDDDRQRYKIVFYNLAHPAALQVDSAFYVTHYIK
;
A
#
# COMPACT_ATOMS: atom_id res chain seq x y z
N MET A 1 -7.83 -2.41 3.23
CA MET A 1 -6.41 -2.45 3.66
C MET A 1 -5.89 -3.86 3.49
N LEU A 2 -4.64 -4.05 3.06
CA LEU A 2 -4.03 -5.35 2.81
C LEU A 2 -2.62 -5.39 3.43
N PRO A 3 -2.46 -6.03 4.60
CA PRO A 3 -1.15 -6.38 5.14
C PRO A 3 -0.46 -7.34 4.19
N SER A 4 0.82 -7.17 3.92
CA SER A 4 1.58 -8.00 2.99
C SER A 4 2.98 -8.27 3.52
N CYS A 5 3.44 -9.51 3.39
CA CYS A 5 4.81 -9.90 3.73
C CYS A 5 5.65 -9.91 2.45
N LEU A 6 6.58 -8.98 2.33
CA LEU A 6 7.49 -8.82 1.21
C LEU A 6 8.90 -9.23 1.64
N THR A 7 9.42 -10.33 1.07
CA THR A 7 10.82 -10.75 1.23
C THR A 7 11.33 -10.76 2.69
N GLY A 8 10.47 -11.11 3.66
CA GLY A 8 10.82 -11.24 5.07
C GLY A 8 10.39 -10.07 5.98
N HIS A 9 9.78 -9.01 5.44
CA HIS A 9 9.19 -7.93 6.26
C HIS A 9 7.76 -7.59 5.84
N TRP A 10 7.01 -7.01 6.76
CA TRP A 10 5.62 -6.61 6.59
C TRP A 10 5.50 -5.17 6.13
N CYS A 11 4.59 -4.94 5.20
CA CYS A 11 4.11 -3.63 4.78
C CYS A 11 2.57 -3.63 4.71
N LEU A 12 1.98 -2.45 4.52
CA LEU A 12 0.55 -2.26 4.40
C LEU A 12 0.23 -1.46 3.14
N TYR A 13 -0.66 -2.01 2.32
CA TYR A 13 -1.28 -1.32 1.21
C TYR A 13 -2.72 -0.94 1.55
N ALA A 14 -3.11 0.32 1.36
CA ALA A 14 -4.47 0.76 1.59
C ALA A 14 -5.00 1.58 0.41
N TRP A 15 -6.05 1.10 -0.23
CA TRP A 15 -6.81 1.87 -1.21
C TRP A 15 -7.84 2.72 -0.47
N ASP A 16 -7.60 4.03 -0.46
CA ASP A 16 -8.57 5.03 -0.04
C ASP A 16 -9.40 5.41 -1.29
N MET A 17 -10.58 4.80 -1.37
CA MET A 17 -11.47 4.98 -2.52
C MET A 17 -12.13 6.35 -2.55
N GLU A 18 -12.20 7.06 -1.42
CA GLU A 18 -12.77 8.39 -1.32
C GLU A 18 -11.76 9.44 -1.82
N LYS A 19 -10.52 9.39 -1.30
CA LYS A 19 -9.45 10.33 -1.67
C LYS A 19 -8.71 9.95 -2.95
N LYS A 20 -9.06 8.81 -3.56
CA LYS A 20 -8.40 8.23 -4.75
C LYS A 20 -6.90 8.10 -4.53
N ARG A 21 -6.52 7.38 -3.47
CA ARG A 21 -5.11 7.16 -3.09
C ARG A 21 -4.83 5.71 -2.79
N VAL A 22 -3.62 5.27 -3.14
CA VAL A 22 -3.06 4.02 -2.64
C VAL A 22 -1.95 4.38 -1.66
N HIS A 23 -2.22 4.18 -0.38
CA HIS A 23 -1.25 4.40 0.68
C HIS A 23 -0.33 3.20 0.78
N VAL A 24 0.97 3.47 0.81
CA VAL A 24 2.02 2.47 1.00
C VAL A 24 2.73 2.79 2.30
N LEU A 25 2.56 1.92 3.28
CA LEU A 25 3.17 2.05 4.59
C LEU A 25 4.11 0.87 4.80
N ASP A 26 5.41 1.14 4.63
CA ASP A 26 6.46 0.17 4.86
C ASP A 26 7.36 0.65 6.02
N PRO A 27 7.32 -0.01 7.18
CA PRO A 27 8.08 0.41 8.34
C PRO A 27 9.60 0.22 8.15
N VAL A 28 10.03 -0.72 7.30
CA VAL A 28 11.45 -0.98 7.00
C VAL A 28 11.99 0.08 6.04
N LEU A 29 11.16 0.55 5.11
CA LEU A 29 11.51 1.61 4.17
C LEU A 29 11.06 3.02 4.63
N ALA A 30 10.65 3.15 5.89
CA ALA A 30 10.06 4.35 6.50
C ALA A 30 10.81 5.68 6.28
N GLN A 31 12.11 5.66 5.99
CA GLN A 31 12.94 6.86 5.78
C GLN A 31 13.63 6.88 4.41
N LYS A 32 13.26 5.96 3.52
CA LYS A 32 13.82 5.87 2.17
C LYS A 32 13.13 6.84 1.24
N LYS A 33 13.85 7.25 0.18
CA LYS A 33 13.29 8.17 -0.81
C LYS A 33 12.13 7.50 -1.55
N CYS A 34 11.20 8.31 -2.05
CA CYS A 34 10.07 7.84 -2.85
C CYS A 34 10.50 6.93 -4.01
N ALA A 35 11.62 7.25 -4.69
CA ALA A 35 12.15 6.41 -5.77
C ALA A 35 12.54 5.01 -5.30
N ASP A 36 13.15 4.88 -4.12
CA ASP A 36 13.56 3.59 -3.55
C ASP A 36 12.34 2.76 -3.14
N GLN A 37 11.36 3.39 -2.49
CA GLN A 37 10.10 2.74 -2.11
C GLN A 37 9.31 2.29 -3.36
N SER A 38 9.28 3.14 -4.38
CA SER A 38 8.62 2.87 -5.66
C SER A 38 9.22 1.65 -6.36
N ALA A 39 10.55 1.54 -6.42
CA ALA A 39 11.24 0.41 -7.02
C ALA A 39 10.84 -0.94 -6.38
N VAL A 40 10.52 -0.94 -5.09
CA VAL A 40 10.12 -2.14 -4.34
C VAL A 40 8.64 -2.47 -4.52
N HIS A 41 7.77 -1.46 -4.47
CA HIS A 41 6.33 -1.71 -4.33
C HIS A 41 5.51 -1.57 -5.62
N MET A 42 5.99 -0.85 -6.63
CA MET A 42 5.17 -0.47 -7.78
C MET A 42 4.56 -1.66 -8.53
N HIS A 43 5.33 -2.72 -8.75
CA HIS A 43 4.85 -3.89 -9.47
C HIS A 43 3.69 -4.58 -8.71
N ILE A 44 3.82 -4.70 -7.39
CA ILE A 44 2.80 -5.31 -6.52
C ILE A 44 1.54 -4.44 -6.51
N ILE A 45 1.71 -3.12 -6.38
CA ILE A 45 0.58 -2.18 -6.38
C ILE A 45 -0.17 -2.25 -7.70
N ALA A 46 0.53 -2.28 -8.84
CA ALA A 46 -0.10 -2.39 -10.16
C ALA A 46 -0.96 -3.66 -10.26
N ALA A 47 -0.40 -4.82 -9.90
CA ALA A 47 -1.09 -6.10 -9.93
C ALA A 47 -2.33 -6.12 -9.00
N LEU A 48 -2.18 -5.63 -7.77
CA LEU A 48 -3.28 -5.56 -6.81
C LEU A 48 -4.35 -4.56 -7.26
N HIS A 49 -3.95 -3.41 -7.78
CA HIS A 49 -4.88 -2.39 -8.26
C HIS A 49 -5.69 -2.90 -9.46
N ASP A 50 -5.07 -3.62 -10.41
CA ASP A 50 -5.80 -4.31 -11.49
C ASP A 50 -6.85 -5.28 -10.94
N LYS A 51 -6.48 -6.13 -9.97
CA LYS A 51 -7.37 -7.14 -9.40
C LYS A 51 -8.50 -6.53 -8.57
N ILE A 52 -8.22 -5.50 -7.79
CA ILE A 52 -9.23 -4.78 -7.01
C ILE A 52 -10.28 -4.18 -7.94
N PHE A 53 -9.86 -3.50 -9.02
CA PHE A 53 -10.81 -2.90 -9.95
C PHE A 53 -11.57 -3.93 -10.79
N TYR A 54 -10.93 -5.05 -11.12
CA TYR A 54 -11.65 -6.19 -11.70
C TYR A 54 -12.78 -6.67 -10.76
N CYS A 55 -12.48 -6.88 -9.48
CA CYS A 55 -13.50 -7.28 -8.49
C CYS A 55 -14.59 -6.22 -8.28
N ILE A 56 -14.25 -4.93 -8.33
CA ILE A 56 -15.25 -3.85 -8.23
C ILE A 56 -16.23 -3.93 -9.41
N VAL A 57 -15.71 -4.03 -10.64
CA VAL A 57 -16.54 -4.11 -11.85
C VAL A 57 -17.40 -5.38 -11.86
N GLU A 58 -16.83 -6.50 -11.42
CA GLU A 58 -17.52 -7.80 -11.43
C GLU A 58 -18.64 -7.89 -10.38
N HIS A 59 -18.43 -7.32 -9.18
CA HIS A 59 -19.32 -7.56 -8.04
C HIS A 59 -20.11 -6.33 -7.57
N PHE A 60 -19.75 -5.11 -7.98
CA PHE A 60 -20.36 -3.88 -7.49
C PHE A 60 -20.94 -3.05 -8.65
N SER A 61 -22.02 -3.56 -9.25
CA SER A 61 -22.73 -2.87 -10.33
C SER A 61 -23.16 -1.46 -9.92
N GLY A 62 -22.86 -0.46 -10.76
CA GLY A 62 -23.22 0.95 -10.52
C GLY A 62 -22.21 1.71 -9.66
N TRP A 63 -21.15 1.07 -9.18
CA TRP A 63 -20.00 1.77 -8.60
C TRP A 63 -19.16 2.39 -9.74
N ASP A 64 -19.41 3.66 -10.05
CA ASP A 64 -18.61 4.42 -11.02
C ASP A 64 -17.34 4.96 -10.36
N ASP A 65 -16.20 4.34 -10.65
CA ASP A 65 -14.90 4.76 -10.14
C ASP A 65 -13.84 4.74 -11.25
N ASP A 66 -13.07 5.83 -11.31
CA ASP A 66 -11.99 5.99 -12.26
C ASP A 66 -10.68 5.52 -11.63
N ARG A 67 -10.30 4.29 -12.00
CA ARG A 67 -9.05 3.66 -11.59
C ARG A 67 -7.81 4.51 -11.89
N GLN A 68 -7.83 5.34 -12.94
CA GLN A 68 -6.68 6.15 -13.36
C GLN A 68 -6.45 7.37 -12.46
N ARG A 69 -7.44 7.76 -11.64
CA ARG A 69 -7.30 8.88 -10.71
C ARG A 69 -6.49 8.55 -9.46
N TYR A 70 -6.21 7.28 -9.21
CA TYR A 70 -5.55 6.87 -7.97
C TYR A 70 -4.09 7.28 -7.96
N LYS A 71 -3.71 8.07 -6.94
CA LYS A 71 -2.32 8.45 -6.71
C LYS A 71 -1.68 7.51 -5.68
N ILE A 72 -0.52 6.97 -6.01
CA ILE A 72 0.27 6.18 -5.08
C ILE A 72 1.03 7.12 -4.16
N VAL A 73 0.91 6.92 -2.85
CA VAL A 73 1.52 7.77 -1.83
C VAL A 73 2.42 6.92 -0.95
N PHE A 74 3.70 7.28 -0.97
CA PHE A 74 4.72 6.75 -0.08
C PHE A 74 4.92 7.69 1.09
N TYR A 75 5.17 7.15 2.27
CA TYR A 75 5.30 7.93 3.49
C TYR A 75 6.71 7.86 4.04
N ASN A 76 7.21 9.02 4.47
CA ASN A 76 8.32 9.07 5.40
C ASN A 76 7.71 9.02 6.81
N LEU A 77 7.81 7.88 7.47
CA LEU A 77 7.16 7.64 8.75
C LEU A 77 7.99 8.29 9.86
N ALA A 78 7.31 8.72 10.93
CA ALA A 78 7.96 9.48 12.02
C ALA A 78 8.93 8.63 12.86
N HIS A 79 8.81 7.31 12.79
CA HIS A 79 9.71 6.38 13.48
C HIS A 79 10.92 6.01 12.59
N PRO A 80 12.05 5.58 13.19
CA PRO A 80 13.17 5.04 12.43
C PRO A 80 12.76 3.78 11.64
N ALA A 81 13.55 3.43 10.63
CA ALA A 81 13.36 2.18 9.90
C ALA A 81 13.30 0.98 10.88
N ALA A 82 12.22 0.21 10.79
CA ALA A 82 12.06 -0.99 11.59
C ALA A 82 13.02 -2.09 11.13
N LEU A 83 13.40 -2.95 12.07
CA LEU A 83 13.99 -4.24 11.70
C LEU A 83 12.94 -5.10 10.99
N GLN A 84 13.38 -5.96 10.07
CA GLN A 84 12.47 -6.82 9.29
C GLN A 84 11.56 -7.65 10.20
N VAL A 85 12.10 -8.21 11.29
CA VAL A 85 11.36 -9.04 12.25
C VAL A 85 10.28 -8.27 13.02
N ASP A 86 10.45 -6.97 13.21
CA ASP A 86 9.54 -6.13 14.00
C ASP A 86 8.46 -5.46 13.15
N SER A 87 8.62 -5.48 11.83
CA SER A 87 7.73 -4.82 10.87
C SER A 87 6.24 -5.20 11.05
N ALA A 88 5.96 -6.42 11.51
CA ALA A 88 4.59 -6.87 11.80
C ALA A 88 3.92 -6.01 12.88
N PHE A 89 4.63 -5.63 13.94
CA PHE A 89 4.09 -4.81 15.02
C PHE A 89 3.67 -3.43 14.50
N TYR A 90 4.48 -2.81 13.64
CA TYR A 90 4.16 -1.54 13.01
C TYR A 90 2.92 -1.64 12.10
N VAL A 91 2.84 -2.68 11.26
CA VAL A 91 1.69 -2.89 10.39
C VAL A 91 0.40 -3.08 11.18
N THR A 92 0.42 -3.80 12.30
CA THR A 92 -0.76 -3.91 13.17
C THR A 92 -1.18 -2.58 13.81
N HIS A 93 -0.24 -1.66 14.03
CA HIS A 93 -0.56 -0.32 14.50
C HIS A 93 -1.20 0.55 13.42
N TYR A 94 -0.73 0.45 12.16
CA TYR A 94 -1.27 1.25 11.05
C TYR A 94 -2.71 0.91 10.65
N ILE A 95 -3.19 -0.29 11.00
CA ILE A 95 -4.54 -0.75 10.66
C ILE A 95 -5.60 -0.16 11.59
N LYS A 96 -5.20 0.38 12.75
CA LYS A 96 -6.10 0.99 13.73
C LYS A 96 -6.58 2.36 13.29
#